data_AF-A0A1B6KP48-F1
#
_entry.id   AF-A0A1B6KP48-F1
#
_cell.length_a   1.000
_cell.length_b   1.000
_cell.length_c   1.000
_cell.angle_alpha   90.00
_cell.angle_beta   90.00
_cell.angle_gamma   90.00
#
_symmetry.space_group_name_H-M   'P 1'
#
loop_
_entity.id
_entity.type
_entity.pdbx_description
1 polymer ?
#
loop_
_entity_poly.entity_id
_entity_poly.type
_entity_poly.pdbx_seq_one_letter_code
_entity_poly.pdbx_strand_id
1 'polypeptide(L)'
;MAVENGYLHKKDIHFSTKAIHVGSEAEQWTSMSVVPPISLSTTFKQEGPAQFKQYEYSRSGNPNRTCLQRCLAALDDAKHGLCFASGLGATTALVSLLQTD
;
A
#
# COMPACT_ATOMS: atom_id res chain seq x y z
N MET A 1 14.28 23.31 14.70
CA MET A 1 14.02 23.02 13.27
C MET A 1 14.28 24.31 12.52
N ALA A 2 15.18 24.31 11.53
CA ALA A 2 15.44 25.50 10.73
C ALA A 2 14.20 25.79 9.87
N VAL A 3 13.83 27.05 9.77
CA VAL A 3 12.70 27.54 9.00
C VAL A 3 13.30 28.53 8.00
N GLU A 4 13.16 28.27 6.69
CA GLU A 4 13.58 29.19 5.64
C GLU A 4 12.32 29.65 4.91
N ASN A 5 12.15 30.97 4.79
CA ASN A 5 10.93 31.59 4.21
C ASN A 5 9.61 31.15 4.88
N GLY A 6 9.65 30.71 6.15
CA GLY A 6 8.46 30.30 6.91
C GLY A 6 8.05 28.83 6.76
N TYR A 7 8.79 28.00 6.01
CA TYR A 7 8.48 26.58 5.80
C TYR A 7 9.40 25.64 6.59
N LEU A 8 8.88 24.46 6.92
CA LEU A 8 9.66 23.37 7.53
C LEU A 8 10.78 22.91 6.58
N HIS A 9 12.03 22.96 7.03
CA HIS A 9 13.21 22.59 6.24
C HIS A 9 13.42 21.08 6.06
N LYS A 10 12.60 20.21 6.69
CA LYS A 10 12.72 18.75 6.56
C LYS A 10 12.00 18.25 5.30
N LYS A 11 12.56 18.57 4.14
CA LYS A 11 12.15 17.94 2.87
C LYS A 11 12.75 16.53 2.81
N ASP A 12 11.90 15.51 2.68
CA ASP A 12 12.39 14.18 2.31
C ASP A 12 13.00 14.27 0.90
N ILE A 13 14.33 14.18 0.82
CA ILE A 13 15.09 14.29 -0.43
C ILE A 13 14.77 13.15 -1.42
N HIS A 14 14.17 12.06 -0.94
CA HIS A 14 13.80 10.91 -1.74
C HIS A 14 12.31 10.85 -2.05
N PHE A 15 11.49 11.83 -1.64
CA PHE A 15 10.04 11.80 -1.82
C PHE A 15 9.61 11.50 -3.26
N SER A 16 10.18 12.21 -4.24
CA SER A 16 9.84 12.01 -5.66
C SER A 16 10.29 10.65 -6.18
N THR A 17 11.46 10.16 -5.76
CA THR A 17 11.94 8.82 -6.11
C THR A 17 11.04 7.75 -5.51
N LYS A 18 10.65 7.89 -4.24
CA LYS A 18 9.74 6.98 -3.55
C LYS A 18 8.38 6.93 -4.24
N ALA A 19 7.83 8.09 -4.60
CA ALA A 19 6.53 8.23 -5.26
C ALA A 19 6.45 7.50 -6.61
N ILE A 20 7.57 7.38 -7.32
CA ILE A 20 7.65 6.72 -8.62
C ILE A 20 7.96 5.23 -8.48
N HIS A 21 8.89 4.86 -7.60
CA HIS A 21 9.50 3.52 -7.63
C HIS A 21 8.97 2.55 -6.57
N VAL A 22 8.60 3.02 -5.37
CA VAL A 22 8.23 2.09 -4.28
C VAL A 22 6.92 1.39 -4.62
N GLY A 23 6.92 0.06 -4.59
CA GLY A 23 5.76 -0.76 -4.95
C GLY A 23 5.59 -0.96 -6.45
N SER A 24 6.45 -0.37 -7.29
CA SER A 24 6.46 -0.50 -8.75
C SER A 24 7.68 -1.28 -9.26
N GLU A 25 8.32 -2.08 -8.40
CA GLU A 25 9.45 -2.93 -8.81
C GLU A 25 9.01 -3.88 -9.95
N ALA A 26 9.84 -4.10 -10.97
CA ALA A 26 9.42 -4.92 -12.11
C ALA A 26 9.51 -6.43 -11.80
N GLU A 27 10.43 -6.78 -10.90
CA GLU A 27 10.81 -8.14 -10.51
C GLU A 27 9.69 -8.88 -9.74
N GLN A 28 8.70 -8.16 -9.23
CA GLN A 28 7.51 -8.75 -8.60
C GLN A 28 6.54 -9.36 -9.63
N TRP A 29 6.74 -9.12 -10.93
CA TRP A 29 5.91 -9.64 -12.01
C TRP A 29 6.71 -10.57 -12.93
N THR A 30 6.14 -11.73 -13.27
CA THR A 30 6.77 -12.65 -14.23
C THR A 30 6.96 -12.03 -15.62
N SER A 31 6.17 -11.02 -15.98
CA SER A 31 6.27 -10.26 -17.23
C SER A 31 7.34 -9.18 -17.22
N MET A 32 7.98 -8.90 -16.08
CA MET A 32 8.89 -7.75 -15.90
C MET A 32 8.23 -6.40 -16.27
N SER A 33 6.92 -6.27 -16.06
CA SER A 33 6.18 -5.05 -16.37
C SER A 33 6.62 -3.90 -15.46
N VAL A 34 7.06 -2.80 -16.08
CA VAL A 34 7.52 -1.59 -15.37
C VAL A 34 6.39 -0.91 -14.61
N VAL A 35 5.17 -0.93 -15.16
CA VAL A 35 3.97 -0.47 -14.46
C VAL A 35 3.24 -1.70 -13.91
N PRO A 36 2.86 -1.70 -12.61
CA PRO A 36 2.08 -2.79 -12.02
C PRO A 36 0.82 -3.12 -12.84
N PRO A 37 0.62 -4.39 -13.25
CA PRO A 37 -0.56 -4.80 -14.01
C PRO A 37 -1.82 -4.77 -13.13
N ILE A 38 -2.99 -4.50 -13.71
CA ILE A 38 -4.26 -4.47 -12.96
C ILE A 38 -4.83 -5.89 -12.79
N SER A 39 -4.69 -6.44 -11.59
CA SER A 39 -5.28 -7.72 -11.17
C SER A 39 -6.71 -7.53 -10.66
N LEU A 40 -7.69 -7.78 -11.54
CA LEU A 40 -9.12 -7.73 -11.22
C LEU A 40 -9.65 -9.05 -10.65
N SER A 41 -8.80 -10.08 -10.50
CA SER A 41 -9.23 -11.37 -9.96
C SER A 41 -9.73 -11.21 -8.53
N THR A 42 -10.84 -11.88 -8.22
CA THR A 42 -11.42 -11.89 -6.87
C THR A 42 -10.79 -12.95 -5.97
N THR A 43 -10.29 -14.05 -6.55
CA THR A 43 -9.66 -15.18 -5.86
C THR A 43 -8.38 -15.63 -6.57
N PHE A 44 -7.55 -16.41 -5.89
CA PHE A 44 -6.26 -16.87 -6.39
C PHE A 44 -6.09 -18.38 -6.15
N LYS A 45 -5.40 -19.05 -7.08
CA LYS A 45 -5.15 -20.49 -7.01
C LYS A 45 -4.35 -20.84 -5.74
N GLN A 46 -4.81 -21.85 -5.01
CA GLN A 46 -4.13 -22.44 -3.86
C GLN A 46 -3.51 -23.80 -4.25
N GLU A 47 -2.45 -24.21 -3.57
CA GLU A 47 -1.79 -25.51 -3.78
C GLU A 47 -2.52 -26.64 -3.03
N GLY A 48 -3.18 -26.29 -1.93
CA GLY A 48 -4.06 -27.14 -1.14
C GLY A 48 -4.96 -26.27 -0.24
N PRO A 49 -5.88 -26.88 0.53
CA PRO A 49 -6.74 -26.13 1.45
C PRO A 49 -5.90 -25.30 2.42
N ALA A 50 -6.16 -23.98 2.47
CA ALA A 50 -5.41 -23.00 3.27
C ALA A 50 -3.89 -22.93 2.97
N GLN A 51 -3.47 -23.42 1.80
CA GLN A 51 -2.09 -23.35 1.30
C GLN A 51 -2.06 -22.42 0.09
N PHE A 52 -2.26 -21.13 0.34
CA PHE A 52 -2.13 -20.09 -0.68
C PHE A 52 -0.72 -19.50 -0.66
N LYS A 53 -0.34 -18.84 -1.76
CA LYS A 53 0.92 -18.08 -1.83
C LYS A 53 0.76 -16.76 -1.08
N GLN A 54 0.75 -15.64 -1.79
CA GLN A 54 0.63 -14.32 -1.19
C GLN A 54 -0.83 -13.86 -1.02
N TYR A 55 -1.73 -14.35 -1.87
CA TYR A 55 -3.12 -13.92 -1.91
C TYR A 55 -4.04 -15.13 -1.98
N GLU A 56 -5.16 -15.08 -1.26
CA GLU A 56 -6.27 -16.03 -1.35
C GLU A 56 -7.52 -15.37 -1.94
N TYR A 57 -7.84 -14.17 -1.47
CA TYR A 57 -9.07 -13.45 -1.80
C TYR A 57 -8.84 -11.93 -1.79
N SER A 58 -9.31 -11.25 -2.83
CA SER A 58 -8.97 -9.85 -3.17
C SER A 58 -9.34 -8.84 -2.07
N ARG A 59 -10.41 -9.10 -1.30
CA ARG A 59 -10.78 -8.27 -0.14
C ARG A 59 -9.75 -8.32 0.97
N SER A 60 -9.17 -9.50 1.25
CA SER A 60 -8.12 -9.67 2.25
C SER A 60 -6.79 -9.09 1.74
N GLY A 61 -6.44 -9.34 0.48
CA GLY A 61 -5.23 -8.81 -0.15
C GLY A 61 -5.31 -8.89 -1.68
N ASN A 62 -4.74 -7.90 -2.37
CA ASN A 62 -4.70 -7.84 -3.83
C ASN A 62 -3.37 -7.20 -4.28
N PRO A 63 -2.69 -7.72 -5.33
CA PRO A 63 -1.41 -7.21 -5.79
C PRO A 63 -1.37 -5.70 -6.00
N ASN A 64 -2.36 -5.12 -6.68
CA ASN A 64 -2.41 -3.69 -6.94
C ASN A 64 -2.54 -2.86 -5.67
N ARG A 65 -3.40 -3.32 -4.76
CA ARG A 65 -3.62 -2.62 -3.48
C ARG A 65 -2.36 -2.68 -2.62
N THR A 66 -1.64 -3.81 -2.61
CA THR A 66 -0.36 -3.95 -1.91
C THR A 66 0.69 -2.98 -2.45
N CYS A 67 0.80 -2.81 -3.78
CA CYS A 67 1.69 -1.83 -4.39
C CYS A 67 1.38 -0.41 -3.91
N LEU A 68 0.11 0.00 -3.95
CA LEU A 68 -0.33 1.32 -3.49
C LEU A 68 -0.08 1.52 -1.98
N GLN A 69 -0.40 0.52 -1.16
CA GLN A 69 -0.16 0.55 0.29
C GLN A 69 1.33 0.74 0.62
N ARG A 70 2.23 0.05 -0.11
CA ARG A 70 3.68 0.20 0.05
C ARG A 70 4.16 1.60 -0.34
N CYS A 71 3.68 2.12 -1.47
CA CYS A 71 4.02 3.47 -1.93
C CYS A 71 3.60 4.52 -0.89
N LEU A 72 2.32 4.51 -0.46
CA LEU A 72 1.82 5.47 0.53
C LEU A 72 2.55 5.36 1.87
N ALA A 73 2.82 4.14 2.36
CA ALA A 73 3.60 3.94 3.58
C ALA A 73 4.99 4.57 3.49
N ALA A 74 5.69 4.42 2.36
CA ALA A 74 7.02 4.99 2.18
C ALA A 74 7.01 6.53 2.08
N LEU A 75 5.94 7.11 1.51
CA LEU A 75 5.76 8.56 1.42
C LEU A 75 5.48 9.21 2.79
N ASP A 76 4.76 8.51 3.67
CA ASP A 76 4.47 8.96 5.04
C ASP A 76 5.54 8.56 6.06
N ASP A 77 6.66 7.96 5.63
CA ASP A 77 7.71 7.38 6.50
C ASP A 77 7.14 6.39 7.53
N ALA A 78 6.10 5.66 7.12
CA ALA A 78 5.36 4.69 7.92
C ALA A 78 5.79 3.26 7.61
N LYS A 79 5.61 2.36 8.59
CA LYS A 79 5.89 0.92 8.40
C LYS A 79 4.85 0.23 7.52
N HIS A 80 3.60 0.69 7.56
CA HIS A 80 2.46 0.06 6.90
C HIS A 80 1.49 1.11 6.36
N GLY A 81 0.77 0.74 5.30
CA GLY A 81 -0.32 1.52 4.72
C GLY A 81 -1.54 0.63 4.50
N LEU A 82 -2.73 1.20 4.67
CA LEU A 82 -4.01 0.50 4.47
C LEU A 82 -4.90 1.35 3.56
N CYS A 83 -5.39 0.77 2.46
CA CYS A 83 -6.26 1.45 1.51
C CYS A 83 -7.71 1.01 1.71
N PHE A 84 -8.61 1.98 1.81
CA PHE A 84 -10.04 1.80 1.99
C PHE A 84 -10.81 2.37 0.80
N ALA A 85 -12.09 2.03 0.69
CA ALA A 85 -12.95 2.52 -0.39
C ALA A 85 -13.20 4.04 -0.32
N SER A 86 -13.05 4.65 0.85
CA SER A 86 -13.20 6.10 1.07
C SER A 86 -12.52 6.53 2.37
N GLY A 87 -12.37 7.84 2.57
CA GLY A 87 -11.92 8.41 3.84
C GLY A 87 -12.84 8.09 5.02
N LEU A 88 -14.16 8.04 4.79
CA LEU A 88 -15.12 7.58 5.80
C LEU A 88 -14.92 6.08 6.11
N GLY A 89 -14.67 5.24 5.10
CA GLY A 89 -14.35 3.83 5.32
C GLY A 89 -13.09 3.63 6.18
N ALA A 90 -12.06 4.44 5.95
CA ALA A 90 -10.85 4.45 6.79
C ALA A 90 -11.15 4.90 8.23
N THR A 91 -11.95 5.96 8.39
CA THR A 91 -12.33 6.49 9.71
C THR A 91 -13.17 5.48 10.49
N THR A 92 -14.14 4.84 9.85
CA THR A 92 -14.96 3.78 10.45
C THR A 92 -14.07 2.63 10.92
N ALA A 93 -13.15 2.15 10.07
CA ALA A 93 -12.24 1.06 10.45
C ALA A 93 -11.36 1.43 11.66
N LEU A 94 -10.90 2.69 11.74
CA LEU A 94 -10.12 3.19 12.86
C LEU A 94 -10.95 3.25 14.15
N VAL A 95 -12.19 3.76 14.10
CA VAL A 95 -13.08 3.82 15.26
C VAL A 95 -13.48 2.42 15.73
N SER A 96 -13.62 1.46 14.82
CA SER A 96 -13.90 0.05 15.13
C SER A 96 -12.77 -0.65 15.90
N LEU A 97 -11.60 -0.01 16.08
CA LEU A 97 -10.56 -0.50 17.00
C LEU A 97 -10.87 -0.22 18.48
N LEU A 98 -11.77 0.73 18.75
CA LEU A 98 -12.17 1.09 20.10
C LEU A 98 -13.28 0.15 20.61
N GLN A 99 -13.37 0.01 21.94
CA GLN A 99 -14.47 -0.65 22.62
C GLN A 99 -15.03 0.32 23.67
N THR A 100 -16.33 0.27 23.90
CA THR A 100 -16.95 0.94 25.05
C THR A 100 -16.75 0.07 26.29
N ASP A 101 -16.46 0.70 27.41
CA ASP A 101 -16.49 0.05 28.73
C ASP A 101 -17.90 -0.44 29.10
#